data_AF-A0A1H9H1B9-F1
#
_entry.id   AF-A0A1H9H1B9-F1
#
_cell.length_a   1.000
_cell.length_b   1.000
_cell.length_c   1.000
_cell.angle_alpha   90.00
_cell.angle_beta   90.00
_cell.angle_gamma   90.00
#
_symmetry.space_group_name_H-M   'P 1'
#
loop_
_entity.id
_entity.type
_entity.pdbx_description
1 polymer ?
#
loop_
_entity_poly.entity_id
_entity_poly.type
_entity_poly.pdbx_seq_one_letter_code
_entity_poly.pdbx_strand_id
1 'polypeptide(L)' 'MSENKESPEERRERLRQQDIREYASSAYSRGGLQDLVGGLSWKATGMIVLVLILGFVIYNVFFR' A
#
# COMPACT_ATOMS: atom_id res chain seq x y z
N MET A 1 -28.91 28.23 -3.08
CA MET A 1 -27.62 27.59 -2.76
C MET A 1 -26.67 28.68 -2.36
N SER A 2 -26.33 28.77 -1.08
CA SER A 2 -25.43 29.79 -0.56
C SER A 2 -24.01 29.40 -0.95
N GLU A 3 -23.56 29.93 -2.08
CA GLU A 3 -22.21 29.72 -2.58
C GLU A 3 -21.24 30.37 -1.59
N ASN A 4 -20.56 29.51 -0.84
CA ASN A 4 -19.55 29.85 0.13
C ASN A 4 -18.53 30.75 -0.57
N LYS A 5 -18.58 32.06 -0.29
CA LYS A 5 -17.58 33.02 -0.79
C LYS A 5 -16.29 32.77 -0.01
N GLU A 6 -15.58 31.70 -0.36
CA GLU A 6 -14.25 31.42 0.16
C GLU A 6 -13.39 32.68 -0.10
N SER A 7 -12.74 33.16 0.96
CA SER A 7 -11.73 34.19 0.82
C SER A 7 -10.65 33.72 -0.16
N PRO A 8 -10.05 34.62 -0.96
CA PRO A 8 -8.92 34.26 -1.80
C PRO A 8 -7.76 33.63 -1.00
N GLU A 9 -7.67 33.89 0.30
CA GLU A 9 -6.71 33.21 1.20
C GLU A 9 -7.13 31.77 1.51
N GLU A 10 -8.40 31.53 1.85
CA GLU A 10 -8.95 30.20 2.11
C GLU A 10 -8.85 29.30 0.87
N ARG A 11 -9.10 29.86 -0.32
CA ARG A 11 -8.95 29.12 -1.59
C ARG A 11 -7.50 28.69 -1.83
N ARG A 12 -6.52 29.54 -1.50
CA ARG A 12 -5.10 29.20 -1.62
C ARG A 12 -4.70 28.13 -0.62
N GLU A 13 -5.18 28.23 0.61
CA GLU A 13 -4.88 27.26 1.65
C GLU A 13 -5.54 25.89 1.36
N ARG A 14 -6.76 25.88 0.82
CA ARG A 14 -7.42 24.67 0.32
C ARG A 14 -6.64 23.98 -0.78
N LEU A 15 -6.15 24.74 -1.77
CA LEU A 15 -5.31 24.18 -2.85
C LEU A 15 -4.02 23.57 -2.29
N ARG A 16 -3.37 24.26 -1.34
CA ARG A 16 -2.17 23.76 -0.67
C ARG A 16 -2.42 22.47 0.11
N GLN A 17 -3.59 22.34 0.75
CA GLN A 17 -4.00 21.11 1.42
C GLN A 17 -4.39 19.99 0.46
N GLN A 18 -4.97 20.32 -0.70
CA GLN A 18 -5.29 19.35 -1.76
C GLN A 18 -4.01 18.74 -2.35
N ASP A 19 -3.01 19.57 -2.66
CA ASP A 19 -1.71 19.10 -3.18
C ASP A 19 -1.02 18.13 -2.21
N ILE A 20 -1.03 18.44 -0.90
CA ILE A 20 -0.44 17.57 0.13
C ILE A 20 -1.19 16.24 0.24
N ARG A 21 -2.53 16.26 0.17
CA ARG A 21 -3.34 15.03 0.23
C ARG A 21 -3.18 14.16 -1.01
N GLU A 22 -3.05 14.77 -2.18
CA GLU A 22 -2.82 14.08 -3.44
C GLU A 22 -1.42 13.45 -3.48
N TYR A 23 -0.40 14.17 -3.00
CA TYR A 23 0.94 13.60 -2.82
C TYR A 23 0.96 12.46 -1.81
N ALA A 24 0.32 12.61 -0.65
CA ALA A 24 0.27 11.58 0.38
C ALA A 24 -0.44 10.30 -0.09
N SER A 25 -1.56 10.44 -0.81
CA SER A 25 -2.30 9.29 -1.36
C SER A 25 -1.51 8.59 -2.48
N SER A 26 -0.85 9.35 -3.37
CA SER A 26 0.01 8.77 -4.39
C SER A 26 1.23 8.04 -3.79
N ALA A 27 1.84 8.57 -2.72
CA ALA A 27 2.94 7.92 -2.01
C ALA A 27 2.50 6.62 -1.31
N TYR A 28 1.31 6.61 -0.69
CA TYR A 28 0.76 5.42 -0.04
C TYR A 28 0.43 4.31 -1.06
N SER A 29 -0.03 4.68 -2.25
CA SER A 29 -0.38 3.73 -3.31
C SER A 29 0.83 3.08 -4.00
N ARG A 30 2.03 3.66 -3.90
CA ARG A 30 3.27 3.06 -4.43
C ARG A 30 3.86 1.98 -3.53
N GLY A 31 3.59 2.01 -2.22
CA GLY A 31 4.16 1.08 -1.22
C GLY A 31 3.30 -0.16 -0.94
N GLY A 32 2.69 -0.77 -1.97
CA GLY A 32 1.85 -1.95 -1.83
C GLY A 32 2.64 -3.26 -1.67
N LEU A 33 1.96 -4.36 -1.29
CA LEU A 33 2.54 -5.70 -1.28
C LEU A 33 3.16 -6.10 -2.63
N GLN A 34 2.68 -5.52 -3.73
CA GLN A 34 3.25 -5.67 -5.07
C GLN A 34 4.65 -5.06 -5.20
N ASP A 35 4.96 -3.97 -4.50
CA ASP A 35 6.30 -3.37 -4.48
C ASP A 35 7.24 -4.18 -3.58
N LEU A 36 6.71 -4.82 -2.53
CA LEU A 36 7.47 -5.77 -1.70
C LEU A 36 7.80 -7.07 -2.46
N VAL A 37 6.85 -7.58 -3.26
CA VAL A 37 7.00 -8.80 -4.07
C VAL A 37 7.75 -8.52 -5.39
N GLY A 38 7.77 -7.27 -5.86
CA GLY A 38 8.58 -6.82 -6.99
C GLY A 38 10.01 -6.44 -6.59
N GLY A 39 10.19 -5.88 -5.39
CA GLY A 39 11.48 -5.54 -4.79
C GLY A 39 12.24 -6.76 -4.26
N LEU A 40 11.54 -7.77 -3.72
CA LEU A 40 12.07 -9.13 -3.62
C LEU A 40 11.99 -9.79 -4.99
N SER A 41 13.04 -10.51 -5.40
CA SER A 41 12.96 -11.32 -6.61
C SER A 41 11.77 -12.29 -6.51
N TRP A 42 10.89 -12.29 -7.51
CA TRP A 42 9.70 -13.17 -7.54
C TRP A 42 10.05 -14.66 -7.33
N LYS A 43 11.27 -15.07 -7.72
CA LYS A 43 11.83 -16.40 -7.48
C LYS A 43 12.04 -16.70 -5.99
N ALA A 44 12.50 -15.72 -5.22
CA ALA A 44 12.72 -15.87 -3.78
C ALA A 44 11.37 -15.93 -3.04
N THR A 45 10.43 -15.04 -3.41
CA THR A 45 9.07 -15.08 -2.87
C THR A 45 8.40 -16.43 -3.14
N GLY A 46 8.51 -16.94 -4.37
CA GLY A 46 8.00 -18.26 -4.73
C GLY A 46 8.63 -19.40 -3.94
N MET A 47 9.95 -19.37 -3.73
CA MET A 47 10.66 -20.38 -2.93
C MET A 47 10.20 -20.38 -1.47
N ILE A 48 10.06 -19.21 -0.85
CA ILE A 48 9.60 -19.09 0.55
C ILE A 48 8.19 -19.67 0.71
N VAL A 49 7.27 -19.32 -0.20
CA VAL A 49 5.91 -19.86 -0.18
C VAL A 49 5.91 -21.38 -0.31
N LEU A 50 6.75 -21.93 -1.18
CA LEU A 50 6.85 -23.38 -1.39
C LEU A 50 7.34 -24.10 -0.12
N VAL A 51 8.35 -23.55 0.56
CA VAL A 51 8.86 -24.08 1.84
C VAL A 51 7.79 -24.02 2.93
N LEU A 52 7.04 -22.92 3.03
CA LEU A 52 5.96 -22.78 4.02
C LEU A 52 4.84 -23.80 3.81
N ILE A 53 4.43 -24.02 2.56
CA ILE A 53 3.42 -25.03 2.22
C ILE A 53 3.93 -26.43 2.61
N LEU A 54 5.17 -26.74 2.23
CA LEU A 54 5.75 -28.06 2.50
C LEU A 54 5.87 -28.32 4.02
N GLY A 55 6.36 -27.33 4.78
CA GLY A 55 6.43 -27.40 6.23
C GLY A 55 5.06 -27.55 6.89
N PHE A 56 4.04 -26.86 6.37
CA PHE A 56 2.66 -26.98 6.87
C PHE A 56 2.07 -28.38 6.61
N VAL A 57 2.33 -28.96 5.43
CA VAL A 57 1.91 -30.33 5.11
C VAL A 57 2.60 -31.34 6.04
N ILE A 58 3.91 -31.23 6.22
CA ILE A 58 4.67 -32.09 7.15
C ILE A 58 4.11 -31.97 8.57
N TYR A 59 3.90 -30.74 9.07
CA TYR A 59 3.34 -30.53 10.40
C TYR A 59 1.95 -31.18 10.56
N ASN A 60 1.06 -31.03 9.58
CA ASN A 60 -0.26 -31.66 9.63
C ASN A 60 -0.23 -33.18 9.55
N VAL A 61 0.78 -33.77 8.89
CA VAL A 61 0.89 -35.23 8.78
C VAL A 61 1.48 -35.85 10.06
N PHE A 62 2.41 -35.16 10.72
CA PHE A 62 3.18 -35.72 11.84
C PHE A 62 2.77 -35.22 13.23
N PHE A 63 2.19 -34.02 13.35
CA PHE A 63 1.94 -33.35 14.63
C PHE A 63 0.46 -33.01 14.90
N ARG A 64 -0.44 -33.39 14.00
CA ARG A 64 -1.89 -33.33 14.20
C ARG A 64 -2.43 -34.71 14.56
#